data_AF-A0A645BK08-F1
#
_entry.id   AF-A0A645BK08-F1
#
_cell.length_a   1.000
_cell.length_b   1.000
_cell.length_c   1.000
_cell.angle_alpha   90.00
_cell.angle_beta   90.00
_cell.angle_gamma   90.00
#
_symmetry.space_group_name_H-M   'P 1'
#
loop_
_entity.id
_entity.type
_entity.pdbx_description
1 polymer ?
#
loop_
_entity_poly.entity_id
_entity_poly.type
_entity_poly.pdbx_seq_one_letter_code
_entity_poly.pdbx_strand_id
1 'polypeptide(L)'
;MPDLVDEGDYEMLFVANFFRPLTKTAEDALQVLREVEAACGMRATALVNNSNLGAETTAQDVLGTLDRMEHFARLSGLPIAFTSVSERLKEKIDHQIMHPFWMNFSKINLS
;
A
#
# COMPACT_ATOMS: atom_id res chain seq x y z
N MET A 1 -9.98 18.16 10.66
CA MET A 1 -9.00 18.53 9.62
C MET A 1 -9.68 19.31 8.48
N PRO A 2 -10.39 20.43 8.71
CA PRO A 2 -11.01 21.17 7.60
C PRO A 2 -9.95 21.86 6.73
N ASP A 3 -8.95 22.47 7.36
CA ASP A 3 -7.99 23.37 6.69
C ASP A 3 -7.11 22.64 5.66
N LEU A 4 -6.77 21.37 5.88
CA LEU A 4 -5.97 20.57 4.94
C LEU A 4 -6.74 20.18 3.67
N VAL A 5 -8.07 20.06 3.76
CA VAL A 5 -8.91 19.61 2.65
C VAL A 5 -9.19 20.75 1.66
N ASP A 6 -9.24 21.99 2.17
CA ASP A 6 -9.60 23.18 1.40
C ASP A 6 -8.47 23.68 0.48
N GLU A 7 -7.22 23.33 0.77
CA GLU A 7 -6.05 23.78 0.00
C GLU A 7 -5.69 22.87 -1.18
N GLY A 8 -6.24 21.64 -1.26
CA GLY A 8 -5.98 20.71 -2.38
C GLY A 8 -4.52 20.26 -2.55
N ASP A 9 -3.63 20.65 -1.63
CA ASP A 9 -2.17 20.48 -1.70
C ASP A 9 -1.67 19.20 -1.03
N TYR A 10 -2.53 18.19 -0.85
CA TYR A 10 -2.17 16.92 -0.21
C TYR A 10 -2.49 15.70 -1.07
N GLU A 11 -1.66 14.67 -0.95
CA GLU A 11 -1.96 13.32 -1.43
C GLU A 11 -2.40 12.44 -0.26
N MET A 12 -3.54 11.77 -0.42
CA MET A 12 -4.00 10.78 0.55
C MET A 12 -3.74 9.38 0.01
N LEU A 13 -2.65 8.77 0.46
CA LEU A 13 -2.30 7.40 0.08
C LEU A 13 -3.02 6.39 0.97
N PHE A 14 -3.76 5.46 0.37
CA PHE A 14 -4.28 4.31 1.08
C PHE A 14 -3.30 3.15 1.05
N VAL A 15 -2.80 2.75 2.22
CA VAL A 15 -1.78 1.70 2.35
C VAL A 15 -2.45 0.36 2.63
N ALA A 16 -2.45 -0.53 1.64
CA ALA A 16 -3.00 -1.87 1.76
C ALA A 16 -1.93 -2.89 2.19
N ASN A 17 -2.28 -3.78 3.10
CA ASN A 17 -1.47 -4.96 3.43
C ASN A 17 -2.38 -6.19 3.43
N PHE A 18 -2.27 -7.03 2.40
CA PHE A 18 -3.16 -8.18 2.20
C PHE A 18 -2.95 -9.33 3.21
N PHE A 19 -1.95 -9.22 4.08
CA PHE A 19 -1.73 -10.17 5.18
C PHE A 19 -2.46 -9.76 6.46
N ARG A 20 -3.20 -8.65 6.46
CA ARG A 20 -4.02 -8.23 7.60
C ARG A 20 -5.42 -8.84 7.55
N PRO A 21 -6.04 -9.17 8.71
CA PRO A 21 -7.33 -9.85 8.75
C PRO A 21 -8.48 -9.17 8.01
N LEU A 22 -8.52 -7.83 8.02
CA LEU A 22 -9.60 -7.03 7.47
C LEU A 22 -9.41 -6.64 6.00
N THR A 23 -8.27 -6.98 5.40
CA THR A 23 -7.94 -6.58 4.03
C THR A 23 -7.36 -7.77 3.27
N LYS A 24 -7.86 -8.99 3.50
CA LYS A 24 -7.31 -10.20 2.87
C LYS A 24 -7.58 -10.24 1.37
N THR A 25 -8.75 -9.78 0.94
CA THR A 25 -9.14 -9.72 -0.48
C THR A 25 -9.16 -8.28 -1.00
N ALA A 26 -9.28 -8.11 -2.31
CA ALA A 26 -9.40 -6.78 -2.93
C ALA A 26 -10.72 -6.10 -2.52
N GLU A 27 -11.77 -6.89 -2.35
CA GLU A 27 -13.09 -6.49 -1.91
C GLU A 27 -13.08 -6.06 -0.44
N ASP A 28 -12.44 -6.83 0.43
CA ASP A 28 -12.26 -6.45 1.84
C ASP A 28 -11.48 -5.13 1.95
N ALA A 29 -10.39 -5.01 1.17
CA ALA A 29 -9.59 -3.78 1.12
C ALA A 29 -10.41 -2.58 0.60
N LEU A 30 -11.29 -2.78 -0.37
CA LEU A 30 -12.21 -1.75 -0.86
C LEU A 30 -13.19 -1.31 0.22
N GLN A 31 -13.75 -2.24 0.98
CA GLN A 31 -14.64 -1.90 2.09
C GLN A 31 -13.90 -1.04 3.11
N VAL A 32 -12.72 -1.47 3.55
CA VAL A 32 -11.89 -0.69 4.50
C VAL A 32 -11.55 0.69 3.95
N LEU A 33 -11.18 0.80 2.66
CA LEU A 33 -10.95 2.10 2.01
C LEU A 33 -12.18 3.01 2.14
N ARG A 34 -13.39 2.53 1.80
CA ARG A 34 -14.60 3.37 1.86
C ARG A 34 -14.99 3.75 3.28
N GLU A 35 -14.75 2.87 4.26
CA GLU A 35 -14.95 3.19 5.68
C GLU A 35 -13.98 4.29 6.15
N VAL A 36 -12.69 4.21 5.77
CA VAL A 36 -11.70 5.23 6.10
C VAL A 36 -12.08 6.57 5.46
N GLU A 37 -12.44 6.58 4.18
CA GLU A 37 -12.87 7.80 3.49
C GLU A 37 -14.10 8.44 4.17
N ALA A 38 -15.08 7.62 4.56
CA ALA A 38 -16.28 8.10 5.27
C ALA A 38 -15.95 8.65 6.66
N ALA A 39 -15.04 8.00 7.40
CA ALA A 39 -14.69 8.41 8.76
C ALA A 39 -13.86 9.69 8.82
N CYS A 40 -12.93 9.89 7.87
CA CYS A 40 -12.06 11.07 7.86
C CYS A 40 -12.55 12.21 6.97
N GLY A 41 -13.52 11.97 6.08
CA GLY A 41 -14.05 12.97 5.15
C GLY A 41 -13.10 13.30 4.00
N MET A 42 -12.10 12.47 3.72
CA MET A 42 -11.12 12.65 2.65
C MET A 42 -11.17 11.46 1.68
N ARG A 43 -10.83 11.69 0.41
CA ARG A 43 -10.74 10.64 -0.61
C ARG A 43 -9.30 10.23 -0.81
N ALA A 44 -9.05 8.93 -0.92
CA ALA A 44 -7.73 8.46 -1.30
C ALA A 44 -7.44 8.88 -2.75
N THR A 45 -6.19 9.29 -3.01
CA THR A 45 -5.74 9.72 -4.34
C THR A 45 -4.95 8.63 -5.06
N ALA A 46 -4.29 7.76 -4.31
CA ALA A 46 -3.59 6.59 -4.84
C ALA A 46 -3.46 5.48 -3.79
N LEU A 47 -3.07 4.30 -4.25
CA LEU A 47 -2.89 3.12 -3.43
C LEU A 47 -1.41 2.74 -3.27
N VAL A 48 -1.05 2.23 -2.10
CA VAL A 48 0.27 1.65 -1.83
C VAL A 48 0.10 0.19 -1.47
N ASN A 49 0.81 -0.70 -2.18
CA ASN A 49 0.94 -2.08 -1.73
C ASN A 49 2.06 -2.15 -0.70
N ASN A 50 1.71 -2.40 0.55
CA ASN A 50 2.63 -2.63 1.66
C ASN A 50 2.36 -4.00 2.31
N SER A 51 2.05 -5.00 1.47
CA SER A 51 1.85 -6.37 1.93
C SER A 51 3.17 -6.97 2.39
N ASN A 52 3.31 -7.09 3.70
CA ASN A 52 4.52 -7.61 4.34
C ASN A 52 4.17 -8.35 5.65
N LEU A 53 5.04 -9.30 6.00
CA LEU A 53 5.08 -10.05 7.26
C LEU A 53 6.30 -9.61 8.09
N GLY A 54 6.69 -8.33 7.99
CA GLY A 54 7.91 -7.81 8.60
C GLY A 54 9.18 -8.54 8.12
N ALA A 55 10.00 -9.00 9.06
CA ALA A 55 11.25 -9.71 8.77
C ALA A 55 11.04 -11.03 8.00
N GLU A 56 9.85 -11.64 8.11
CA GLU A 56 9.53 -12.93 7.47
C GLU A 56 9.11 -12.77 6.01
N THR A 57 8.89 -11.55 5.53
CA THR A 57 8.46 -11.28 4.14
C THR A 57 9.43 -11.91 3.14
N THR A 58 8.93 -12.71 2.21
CA THR A 58 9.71 -13.26 1.11
C THR A 58 9.46 -12.50 -0.19
N ALA A 59 10.30 -12.75 -1.19
CA ALA A 59 10.07 -12.27 -2.55
C ALA A 59 8.70 -12.74 -3.09
N GLN A 60 8.39 -14.02 -2.84
CA GLN A 60 7.15 -14.65 -3.28
C GLN A 60 5.92 -14.06 -2.59
N ASP A 61 6.02 -13.69 -1.31
CA ASP A 61 4.93 -13.01 -0.61
C ASP A 61 4.57 -11.69 -1.29
N VAL A 62 5.58 -10.90 -1.69
CA VAL A 62 5.36 -9.65 -2.41
C VAL A 62 4.74 -9.92 -3.78
N LEU A 63 5.35 -10.79 -4.59
CA LEU A 63 4.88 -11.11 -5.94
C LEU A 63 3.45 -11.68 -5.94
N GLY A 64 3.11 -12.52 -4.95
CA GLY A 64 1.79 -13.10 -4.79
C GLY A 64 0.67 -12.11 -4.46
N THR A 65 1.01 -10.84 -4.20
CA THR A 65 0.02 -9.77 -3.95
C THR A 65 -0.27 -8.89 -5.15
N LEU A 66 0.54 -8.96 -6.22
CA LEU A 66 0.45 -8.01 -7.35
C LEU A 66 -0.91 -8.06 -8.05
N ASP A 67 -1.38 -9.25 -8.44
CA ASP A 67 -2.68 -9.42 -9.12
C ASP A 67 -3.85 -8.91 -8.26
N ARG A 68 -3.76 -9.12 -6.95
CA ARG A 68 -4.76 -8.67 -5.98
C ARG A 68 -4.74 -7.17 -5.82
N MET A 69 -3.55 -6.57 -5.82
CA MET A 69 -3.37 -5.14 -5.81
C MET A 69 -3.93 -4.49 -7.08
N GLU A 70 -3.67 -5.07 -8.25
CA GLU A 70 -4.25 -4.59 -9.50
C GLU A 70 -5.78 -4.74 -9.51
N HIS A 71 -6.29 -5.85 -8.97
CA HIS A 71 -7.73 -6.01 -8.84
C HIS A 71 -8.33 -4.93 -7.94
N PHE A 72 -7.69 -4.65 -6.81
CA PHE A 72 -8.12 -3.60 -5.90
C PHE A 72 -8.05 -2.20 -6.54
N ALA A 73 -7.02 -1.92 -7.33
CA ALA A 73 -6.91 -0.69 -8.12
C ALA A 73 -8.07 -0.54 -9.11
N ARG A 74 -8.42 -1.60 -9.85
CA ARG A 74 -9.58 -1.62 -10.76
C ARG A 74 -10.90 -1.38 -10.03
N LEU A 75 -11.10 -2.02 -8.88
CA LEU A 75 -12.34 -1.88 -8.09
C LEU A 75 -12.50 -0.48 -7.48
N SER A 76 -11.40 0.09 -6.99
CA SER A 76 -11.41 1.41 -6.33
C SER A 76 -11.41 2.57 -7.32
N GLY A 77 -10.94 2.35 -8.55
CA GLY A 77 -10.70 3.40 -9.56
C GLY A 77 -9.45 4.24 -9.28
N LEU A 78 -8.56 3.78 -8.39
CA LEU A 78 -7.38 4.53 -7.95
C LEU A 78 -6.10 3.96 -8.57
N PRO A 79 -5.11 4.82 -8.91
CA PRO A 79 -3.81 4.37 -9.38
C PRO A 79 -3.01 3.72 -8.24
N ILE A 80 -2.13 2.78 -8.58
CA ILE A 80 -1.12 2.25 -7.66
C ILE A 80 0.09 3.19 -7.72
N ALA A 81 0.42 3.85 -6.61
CA ALA A 81 1.58 4.73 -6.52
C ALA A 81 2.88 3.92 -6.54
N PHE A 82 2.98 2.89 -5.68
CA PHE A 82 4.17 2.03 -5.57
C PHE A 82 3.89 0.77 -4.75
N THR A 83 4.82 -0.18 -4.85
CA THR A 83 4.92 -1.32 -3.93
C THR A 83 6.09 -1.09 -2.97
N SER A 84 5.80 -1.05 -1.67
CA SER A 84 6.80 -0.89 -0.62
C SER A 84 7.45 -2.23 -0.30
N VAL A 85 8.76 -2.33 -0.45
CA VAL A 85 9.49 -3.58 -0.21
C VAL A 85 10.78 -3.32 0.55
N SER A 86 11.13 -4.21 1.48
CA SER A 86 12.43 -4.16 2.16
C SER A 86 13.58 -4.28 1.15
N GLU A 87 14.57 -3.40 1.27
CA GLU A 87 15.77 -3.38 0.41
C GLU A 87 16.52 -4.72 0.41
N ARG A 88 16.41 -5.53 1.48
CA ARG A 88 16.99 -6.88 1.54
C ARG A 88 16.47 -7.85 0.46
N LEU A 89 15.31 -7.56 -0.13
CA LEU A 89 14.70 -8.37 -1.17
C LEU A 89 15.02 -7.86 -2.57
N LYS A 90 15.68 -6.70 -2.70
CA LYS A 90 15.92 -6.03 -3.98
C LYS A 90 16.56 -6.96 -5.00
N GLU A 91 17.68 -7.59 -4.67
CA GLU A 91 18.38 -8.52 -5.57
C GLU A 91 17.52 -9.68 -6.09
N LYS A 92 16.45 -10.05 -5.38
CA LYS A 92 15.59 -11.19 -5.73
C LYS A 92 14.41 -10.82 -6.61
N ILE A 93 13.93 -9.57 -6.53
CA ILE A 93 12.68 -9.15 -7.17
C ILE A 93 12.81 -7.87 -7.99
N ASP A 94 14.00 -7.29 -8.08
CA ASP A 94 14.21 -6.12 -8.94
C ASP A 94 13.72 -6.43 -10.36
N HIS A 95 13.13 -5.42 -11.00
CA HIS A 95 12.48 -5.52 -12.31
C HIS A 95 11.24 -6.43 -12.42
N GLN A 96 10.79 -7.06 -11.33
CA GLN A 96 9.54 -7.87 -11.31
C GLN A 96 8.34 -7.12 -10.72
N ILE A 97 8.56 -5.92 -10.21
CA ILE A 97 7.52 -5.06 -9.62
C ILE A 97 7.55 -3.68 -10.27
N MET A 98 6.37 -3.12 -10.52
CA MET A 98 6.21 -1.77 -11.02
C MET A 98 6.36 -0.75 -9.87
N HIS A 99 7.12 0.31 -10.12
CA HIS A 99 7.38 1.40 -9.16
C HIS A 99 7.77 0.91 -7.74
N PRO A 100 8.91 0.22 -7.58
CA PRO A 100 9.34 -0.21 -6.25
C PRO A 100 9.72 0.96 -5.37
N PHE A 101 9.23 0.96 -4.13
CA PHE A 101 9.75 1.79 -3.05
C PHE A 101 10.59 0.93 -2.11
N TRP A 102 11.92 0.99 -2.26
CA TRP A 102 12.85 0.21 -1.46
C TRP A 102 13.03 0.82 -0.06
N MET A 103 12.52 0.13 0.95
CA MET A 103 12.62 0.55 2.35
C MET A 103 13.91 0.05 2.99
N ASN A 104 14.70 1.00 3.50
CA ASN A 104 15.88 0.73 4.31
C ASN A 104 15.55 0.98 5.79
N PHE A 105 15.50 -0.11 6.58
CA PHE A 105 15.16 -0.05 8.01
C PHE A 105 16.35 0.28 8.92
N SER A 106 17.57 0.40 8.38
CA SER A 106 18.81 0.65 9.15
C SER A 106 18.84 2.02 9.86
N LYS A 107 17.86 2.90 9.58
CA LYS A 107 17.75 4.25 10.18
C LYS A 107 16.57 4.40 11.16
N ILE A 108 15.79 3.35 11.43
CA ILE A 108 14.57 3.42 12.27
C ILE A 108 14.83 2.97 13.73
N ASN A 109 16.10 2.81 14.13
CA ASN A 109 16.43 2.84 15.56
C ASN A 109 16.40 4.30 16.03
N LEU A 110 15.20 4.78 16.36
CA LEU A 110 15.05 5.92 17.27
C LEU A 110 15.69 5.48 18.60
N SER A 111 16.70 6.25 19.01
CA SER A 111 17.33 6.24 20.34
C SER A 111 16.31 6.39 21.45
#